data_AF-A0A429MKX2-F1
#
_entry.id   AF-A0A429MKX2-F1
#
_cell.length_a   1.000
_cell.length_b   1.000
_cell.length_c   1.000
_cell.angle_alpha   90.00
_cell.angle_beta   90.00
_cell.angle_gamma   90.00
#
_symmetry.space_group_name_H-M   'P 1'
#
loop_
_entity.id
_entity.type
_entity.pdbx_description
1 polymer ?
#
loop_
_entity_poly.entity_id
_entity_poly.type
_entity_poly.pdbx_seq_one_letter_code
_entity_poly.pdbx_strand_id
1 'polypeptide(L)'
;GETNTDDLSPAQDAWSRPDIPLHANAMLKNERDGINPEKPGEVGPLSQIKELIAKGNQVAYVGDVVGTGSSRKSATNSVLWFFGDEIAHIPNKKDGGVCLGGKIAPIFFNTMEDAGALPVEIDVSNMNMGDEVTLKIDHAAAKVTAFKNGEQIAESELKTPVLLDEVRAGGRINLIIGRGLTAKAREALGLAPSTLFRTPVQPADTGKGFTLAQKMVGRACGLPEGQGIRPGTYCEPKMTTVGSQDTTGPMTRDELKDLACLGFSADLVMQSFCHTAAYPKPVDVQMQHTLPDFIMNRGGVSLRPGDGIIHSWLNRMLLPDTVGTGGDSHTRFPIGISFPAGSGLVAFAAATGVMPLDMPESVLVKFKGKMQPGITLRDLVHAIPYYAIKEGDLTVEKKGKKNIFSGRILEID
;
A
#
# COMPACT_ATOMS: atom_id res chain seq x y z
N GLY A 1 -12.32 14.40 7.77
CA GLY A 1 -10.93 14.82 8.07
C GLY A 1 -9.92 13.82 7.53
N GLU A 2 -8.71 13.78 8.10
CA GLU A 2 -7.68 12.76 7.74
C GLU A 2 -7.86 11.48 8.56
N THR A 3 -7.97 10.33 7.89
CA THR A 3 -7.90 8.99 8.49
C THR A 3 -6.46 8.47 8.38
N ASN A 4 -5.79 8.37 9.53
CA ASN A 4 -4.51 7.68 9.63
C ASN A 4 -4.74 6.17 9.75
N THR A 5 -3.80 5.35 9.28
CA THR A 5 -3.86 3.89 9.47
C THR A 5 -3.85 3.47 10.94
N ASP A 6 -3.35 4.29 11.87
CA ASP A 6 -3.46 4.08 13.31
C ASP A 6 -4.89 4.28 13.83
N ASP A 7 -5.70 5.15 13.19
CA ASP A 7 -7.13 5.29 13.51
C ASP A 7 -7.89 4.00 13.16
N LEU A 8 -7.48 3.33 12.08
CA LEU A 8 -8.11 2.09 11.59
C LEU A 8 -7.58 0.84 12.28
N SER A 9 -6.33 0.86 12.72
CA SER A 9 -5.63 -0.26 13.34
C SER A 9 -4.65 0.28 14.38
N PRO A 10 -5.09 0.53 15.62
CA PRO A 10 -4.28 1.19 16.63
C PRO A 10 -3.02 0.40 16.99
N ALA A 11 -1.91 1.10 17.28
CA ALA A 11 -0.64 0.47 17.63
C ALA A 11 -0.73 -0.43 18.88
N GLN A 12 -1.57 -0.06 19.85
CA GLN A 12 -1.79 -0.82 21.10
C GLN A 12 -2.35 -2.23 20.85
N ASP A 13 -3.03 -2.40 19.72
CA ASP A 13 -3.71 -3.62 19.29
C ASP A 13 -2.92 -4.39 18.23
N ALA A 14 -1.65 -4.03 17.98
CA ALA A 14 -0.82 -4.68 16.96
C ALA A 14 -0.71 -6.21 17.14
N TRP A 15 -0.80 -6.68 18.38
CA TRP A 15 -0.74 -8.08 18.77
C TRP A 15 -1.89 -8.94 18.22
N SER A 16 -3.06 -8.36 17.96
CA SER A 16 -4.24 -9.08 17.46
C SER A 16 -4.40 -9.03 15.95
N ARG A 17 -3.53 -8.30 15.22
CA ARG A 17 -3.64 -8.08 13.77
C ARG A 17 -3.87 -9.35 12.91
N PRO A 18 -3.26 -10.51 13.20
CA PRO A 18 -3.52 -11.73 12.43
C PRO A 18 -4.93 -12.29 12.60
N ASP A 19 -5.61 -11.98 13.70
CA ASP A 19 -7.01 -12.32 13.94
C ASP A 19 -7.88 -11.16 13.47
N ILE A 20 -8.23 -11.16 12.17
CA ILE A 20 -8.93 -10.05 11.51
C ILE A 20 -10.27 -9.71 12.20
N PRO A 21 -11.17 -10.67 12.50
CA PRO A 21 -12.43 -10.37 13.19
C PRO A 21 -12.22 -9.75 14.57
N LEU A 22 -11.25 -10.25 15.35
CA LEU A 22 -10.94 -9.71 16.66
C LEU A 22 -10.39 -8.28 16.54
N HIS A 23 -9.39 -8.09 15.67
CA HIS A 23 -8.71 -6.82 15.52
C HIS A 23 -9.62 -5.72 14.99
N ALA A 24 -10.58 -6.06 14.11
CA ALA A 24 -11.53 -5.11 13.56
C ALA A 24 -12.37 -4.39 14.63
N ASN A 25 -12.59 -4.99 15.80
CA ASN A 25 -13.29 -4.31 16.91
C ASN A 25 -12.55 -3.06 17.41
N ALA A 26 -11.24 -2.93 17.19
CA ALA A 26 -10.44 -1.77 17.59
C ALA A 26 -10.45 -0.62 16.56
N MET A 27 -11.03 -0.84 15.37
CA MET A 27 -11.10 0.17 14.31
C MET A 27 -11.90 1.38 14.78
N LEU A 28 -11.31 2.58 14.70
CA LEU A 28 -11.91 3.84 15.13
C LEU A 28 -12.39 3.83 16.60
N LYS A 29 -11.69 3.11 17.48
CA LYS A 29 -12.02 3.05 18.92
C LYS A 29 -11.85 4.36 19.68
N ASN A 30 -11.06 5.30 19.15
CA ASN A 30 -10.88 6.63 19.75
C ASN A 30 -11.93 7.59 19.18
N GLU A 31 -12.57 8.38 20.04
CA GLU A 31 -13.61 9.34 19.63
C GLU A 31 -13.08 10.34 18.59
N ARG A 32 -13.91 10.62 17.60
CA ARG A 32 -13.67 11.59 16.52
C ARG A 32 -14.98 12.23 16.11
N ASP A 33 -14.91 13.38 15.46
CA ASP A 33 -16.10 14.06 14.95
C ASP A 33 -16.91 13.11 14.03
N GLY A 34 -18.20 12.95 14.35
CA GLY A 34 -19.13 12.02 13.67
C GLY A 34 -18.96 10.53 13.99
N ILE A 35 -17.97 10.13 14.79
CA ILE A 35 -17.66 8.73 15.13
C ILE A 35 -17.79 8.50 16.64
N ASN A 36 -18.68 7.60 17.01
CA ASN A 36 -19.08 7.29 18.39
C ASN A 36 -18.74 5.83 18.70
N PRO A 37 -17.57 5.55 19.29
CA PRO A 37 -17.17 4.19 19.67
C PRO A 37 -18.09 3.61 20.76
N GLU A 38 -18.34 2.29 20.75
CA GLU A 38 -19.13 1.63 21.80
C GLU A 38 -18.48 1.77 23.18
N LYS A 39 -17.14 1.69 23.19
CA LYS A 39 -16.33 1.89 24.39
C LYS A 39 -15.07 2.68 24.01
N PRO A 40 -15.04 4.00 24.26
CA PRO A 40 -13.92 4.85 23.88
C PRO A 40 -12.56 4.29 24.35
N GLY A 41 -11.62 4.17 23.43
CA GLY A 41 -10.28 3.61 23.65
C GLY A 41 -10.18 2.08 23.57
N GLU A 42 -11.30 1.36 23.45
CA GLU A 42 -11.33 -0.11 23.48
C GLU A 42 -12.10 -0.74 22.31
N VAL A 43 -13.32 -0.26 22.03
CA VAL A 43 -14.21 -0.83 21.00
C VAL A 43 -14.73 0.28 20.10
N GLY A 44 -14.59 0.10 18.79
CA GLY A 44 -15.02 0.98 17.72
C GLY A 44 -16.54 1.18 17.61
N PRO A 45 -17.00 1.92 16.59
CA PRO A 45 -18.40 2.34 16.42
C PRO A 45 -19.29 1.23 15.82
N LEU A 46 -19.36 0.07 16.48
CA LEU A 46 -20.01 -1.12 15.92
C LEU A 46 -21.51 -0.95 15.66
N SER A 47 -22.24 -0.20 16.49
CA SER A 47 -23.66 0.07 16.27
C SER A 47 -23.87 1.01 15.07
N GLN A 48 -23.06 2.07 14.92
CA GLN A 48 -23.14 2.94 13.76
C GLN A 48 -22.85 2.17 12.46
N ILE A 49 -21.86 1.27 12.49
CA ILE A 49 -21.55 0.39 11.35
C ILE A 49 -22.76 -0.49 11.00
N LYS A 50 -23.39 -1.13 12.00
CA LYS A 50 -24.58 -1.96 11.79
C LYS A 50 -25.75 -1.17 11.24
N GLU A 51 -25.99 0.04 11.72
CA GLU A 51 -27.04 0.93 11.22
C GLU A 51 -26.83 1.31 9.75
N LEU A 52 -25.58 1.58 9.34
CA LEU A 52 -25.24 1.84 7.95
C LEU A 52 -25.48 0.61 7.07
N ILE A 53 -25.02 -0.56 7.50
CA ILE A 53 -25.23 -1.82 6.78
C ILE A 53 -26.73 -2.15 6.67
N ALA A 54 -27.52 -1.88 7.71
CA ALA A 54 -28.96 -2.14 7.72
C ALA A 54 -29.76 -1.32 6.69
N LYS A 55 -29.18 -0.27 6.09
CA LYS A 55 -29.78 0.45 4.95
C LYS A 55 -29.80 -0.39 3.67
N GLY A 56 -29.04 -1.48 3.60
CA GLY A 56 -29.13 -2.48 2.53
C GLY A 56 -28.27 -2.23 1.30
N ASN A 57 -27.58 -1.08 1.22
CA ASN A 57 -26.59 -0.79 0.17
C ASN A 57 -25.17 -1.15 0.63
N GLN A 58 -24.25 -1.34 -0.32
CA GLN A 58 -22.82 -1.49 -0.01
C GLN A 58 -22.30 -0.20 0.65
N VAL A 59 -21.63 -0.34 1.79
CA VAL A 59 -21.04 0.79 2.50
C VAL A 59 -19.66 1.08 1.92
N ALA A 60 -19.41 2.34 1.54
CA ALA A 60 -18.08 2.79 1.13
C ALA A 60 -17.37 3.50 2.30
N TYR A 61 -16.07 3.28 2.46
CA TYR A 61 -15.26 4.07 3.39
C TYR A 61 -14.86 5.39 2.73
N VAL A 62 -15.28 6.52 3.32
CA VAL A 62 -15.10 7.86 2.75
C VAL A 62 -14.31 8.78 3.69
N GLY A 63 -13.35 9.54 3.18
CA GLY A 63 -12.64 10.56 3.98
C GLY A 63 -11.90 11.60 3.13
N ASP A 64 -11.59 12.77 3.70
CA ASP A 64 -10.88 13.83 2.96
C ASP A 64 -9.47 13.40 2.55
N VAL A 65 -8.76 12.78 3.49
CA VAL A 65 -7.43 12.17 3.28
C VAL A 65 -7.42 10.81 3.96
N VAL A 66 -7.13 9.74 3.24
CA VAL A 66 -7.30 8.36 3.74
C VAL A 66 -5.98 7.57 3.69
N GLY A 67 -5.69 6.84 4.76
CA GLY A 67 -4.66 5.81 4.78
C GLY A 67 -3.24 6.32 4.99
N THR A 68 -3.07 7.51 5.55
CA THR A 68 -1.72 8.05 5.86
C THR A 68 -1.03 7.22 6.95
N GLY A 69 0.31 7.31 6.98
CA GLY A 69 1.12 6.70 8.03
C GLY A 69 1.67 5.32 7.68
N SER A 70 1.40 4.35 8.56
CA SER A 70 2.00 3.01 8.53
C SER A 70 1.49 2.15 7.37
N SER A 71 2.32 1.24 6.86
CA SER A 71 1.95 0.24 5.85
C SER A 71 1.14 -0.95 6.40
N ARG A 72 0.54 -0.83 7.59
CA ARG A 72 -0.10 -1.95 8.28
C ARG A 72 -1.34 -2.42 7.51
N LYS A 73 -1.27 -3.63 6.91
CA LYS A 73 -2.40 -4.23 6.18
C LYS A 73 -3.65 -4.41 7.05
N SER A 74 -3.48 -4.52 8.37
CA SER A 74 -4.57 -4.59 9.33
C SER A 74 -5.56 -3.42 9.22
N ALA A 75 -5.12 -2.22 8.83
CA ALA A 75 -6.03 -1.10 8.60
C ALA A 75 -7.02 -1.40 7.45
N THR A 76 -6.52 -1.91 6.32
CA THR A 76 -7.36 -2.39 5.21
C THR A 76 -8.20 -3.59 5.65
N ASN A 77 -7.62 -4.58 6.32
CA ASN A 77 -8.37 -5.76 6.78
C ASN A 77 -9.56 -5.37 7.66
N SER A 78 -9.41 -4.40 8.58
CA SER A 78 -10.51 -3.96 9.44
C SER A 78 -11.61 -3.23 8.68
N VAL A 79 -11.26 -2.38 7.71
CA VAL A 79 -12.25 -1.73 6.82
C VAL A 79 -13.01 -2.80 6.03
N LEU A 80 -12.30 -3.72 5.37
CA LEU A 80 -12.91 -4.76 4.55
C LEU A 80 -13.67 -5.80 5.38
N TRP A 81 -13.29 -6.04 6.63
CA TRP A 81 -14.05 -6.93 7.51
C TRP A 81 -15.50 -6.47 7.68
N PHE A 82 -15.72 -5.17 7.80
CA PHE A 82 -17.05 -4.59 7.94
C PHE A 82 -17.75 -4.31 6.61
N PHE A 83 -17.00 -3.93 5.57
CA PHE A 83 -17.57 -3.35 4.34
C PHE A 83 -17.21 -4.08 3.04
N GLY A 84 -16.39 -5.12 3.13
CA GLY A 84 -16.02 -5.99 2.02
C GLY A 84 -16.92 -7.23 1.92
N ASP A 85 -16.56 -8.09 0.97
CA ASP A 85 -17.30 -9.27 0.57
C ASP A 85 -16.69 -10.54 1.19
N GLU A 86 -17.53 -11.54 1.46
CA GLU A 86 -17.06 -12.85 1.94
C GLU A 86 -16.32 -13.58 0.82
N ILE A 87 -15.16 -14.15 1.14
CA ILE A 87 -14.41 -14.96 0.18
C ILE A 87 -14.82 -16.42 0.34
N ALA A 88 -15.35 -17.02 -0.73
CA ALA A 88 -15.82 -18.41 -0.70
C ALA A 88 -14.73 -19.36 -0.18
N HIS A 89 -15.06 -20.10 0.88
CA HIS A 89 -14.20 -21.10 1.52
C HIS A 89 -12.94 -20.57 2.23
N ILE A 90 -12.76 -19.26 2.33
CA ILE A 90 -11.66 -18.64 3.10
C ILE A 90 -12.25 -17.97 4.35
N PRO A 91 -12.09 -18.58 5.54
CA PRO A 91 -12.67 -18.03 6.76
C PRO A 91 -11.95 -16.76 7.21
N ASN A 92 -12.68 -15.86 7.87
CA ASN A 92 -12.15 -14.73 8.63
C ASN A 92 -11.28 -13.76 7.80
N LYS A 93 -11.49 -13.71 6.48
CA LYS A 93 -10.87 -12.74 5.56
C LYS A 93 -11.89 -12.31 4.53
N LYS A 94 -11.85 -11.02 4.16
CA LYS A 94 -12.73 -10.41 3.17
C LYS A 94 -11.91 -9.65 2.12
N ASP A 95 -12.45 -9.57 0.92
CA ASP A 95 -11.94 -8.77 -0.20
C ASP A 95 -13.00 -7.75 -0.65
N GLY A 96 -12.83 -7.12 -1.81
CA GLY A 96 -13.84 -6.23 -2.38
C GLY A 96 -13.99 -4.92 -1.61
N GLY A 97 -15.20 -4.35 -1.62
CA GLY A 97 -15.49 -3.06 -0.99
C GLY A 97 -15.02 -1.83 -1.81
N VAL A 98 -15.43 -0.65 -1.34
CA VAL A 98 -15.17 0.64 -2.01
C VAL A 98 -14.56 1.63 -1.03
N CYS A 99 -13.52 2.35 -1.46
CA CYS A 99 -12.91 3.43 -0.69
C CYS A 99 -12.79 4.69 -1.52
N LEU A 100 -13.38 5.77 -1.03
CA LEU A 100 -13.36 7.08 -1.66
C LEU A 100 -12.57 8.05 -0.81
N GLY A 101 -11.74 8.88 -1.43
CA GLY A 101 -11.18 10.01 -0.73
C GLY A 101 -10.72 11.13 -1.61
N GLY A 102 -10.73 12.36 -1.07
CA GLY A 102 -10.13 13.50 -1.78
C GLY A 102 -8.64 13.28 -2.06
N LYS A 103 -7.96 12.56 -1.16
CA LYS A 103 -6.62 12.01 -1.36
C LYS A 103 -6.49 10.67 -0.65
N ILE A 104 -5.86 9.69 -1.29
CA ILE A 104 -5.56 8.38 -0.71
C ILE A 104 -4.04 8.18 -0.70
N ALA A 105 -3.48 7.79 0.45
CA ALA A 105 -2.05 7.56 0.55
C ALA A 105 -1.62 6.36 -0.33
N PRO A 106 -0.47 6.41 -1.03
CA PRO A 106 -0.15 5.43 -2.07
C PRO A 106 -0.03 3.99 -1.57
N ILE A 107 0.55 3.79 -0.38
CA ILE A 107 0.67 2.45 0.21
C ILE A 107 -0.71 1.88 0.53
N PHE A 108 -1.60 2.72 1.05
CA PHE A 108 -2.96 2.30 1.38
C PHE A 108 -3.78 2.04 0.11
N PHE A 109 -3.66 2.89 -0.91
CA PHE A 109 -4.25 2.66 -2.24
C PHE A 109 -3.86 1.28 -2.78
N ASN A 110 -2.55 1.00 -2.80
CA ASN A 110 -2.04 -0.28 -3.27
C ASN A 110 -2.53 -1.45 -2.41
N THR A 111 -2.64 -1.27 -1.09
CA THR A 111 -3.15 -2.33 -0.21
C THR A 111 -4.65 -2.60 -0.44
N MET A 112 -5.44 -1.58 -0.78
CA MET A 112 -6.85 -1.72 -1.13
C MET A 112 -7.03 -2.45 -2.47
N GLU A 113 -6.32 -2.03 -3.53
CA GLU A 113 -6.41 -2.69 -4.85
C GLU A 113 -5.87 -4.14 -4.82
N ASP A 114 -4.81 -4.40 -4.05
CA ASP A 114 -4.27 -5.76 -3.87
C ASP A 114 -5.27 -6.68 -3.16
N ALA A 115 -6.16 -6.12 -2.33
CA ALA A 115 -7.21 -6.81 -1.59
C ALA A 115 -8.57 -6.82 -2.33
N GLY A 116 -8.61 -6.48 -3.61
CA GLY A 116 -9.83 -6.53 -4.44
C GLY A 116 -10.78 -5.36 -4.28
N ALA A 117 -10.44 -4.38 -3.44
CA ALA A 117 -11.25 -3.19 -3.26
C ALA A 117 -11.12 -2.23 -4.46
N LEU A 118 -12.10 -1.32 -4.60
CA LEU A 118 -12.05 -0.21 -5.53
C LEU A 118 -11.68 1.09 -4.80
N PRO A 119 -10.40 1.48 -4.74
CA PRO A 119 -9.99 2.81 -4.27
C PRO A 119 -10.15 3.86 -5.37
N VAL A 120 -10.82 4.97 -5.07
CA VAL A 120 -11.01 6.10 -6.01
C VAL A 120 -10.66 7.41 -5.34
N GLU A 121 -9.71 8.14 -5.91
CA GLU A 121 -9.50 9.55 -5.55
C GLU A 121 -10.56 10.41 -6.25
N ILE A 122 -11.51 10.95 -5.49
CA ILE A 122 -12.64 11.74 -6.01
C ILE A 122 -13.00 12.82 -4.99
N ASP A 123 -13.60 13.94 -5.44
CA ASP A 123 -14.09 14.95 -4.50
C ASP A 123 -15.20 14.38 -3.62
N VAL A 124 -14.99 14.45 -2.31
CA VAL A 124 -15.88 13.90 -1.27
C VAL A 124 -16.60 15.01 -0.49
N SER A 125 -16.44 16.29 -0.85
CA SER A 125 -16.95 17.40 -0.05
C SER A 125 -18.48 17.39 0.13
N ASN A 126 -19.20 16.77 -0.81
CA ASN A 126 -20.65 16.65 -0.83
C ASN A 126 -21.15 15.24 -0.42
N MET A 127 -20.29 14.43 0.21
CA MET A 127 -20.62 13.09 0.71
C MET A 127 -20.61 13.09 2.25
N ASN A 128 -21.78 13.11 2.86
CA ASN A 128 -21.95 13.10 4.33
C ASN A 128 -22.28 11.70 4.85
N MET A 129 -22.10 11.51 6.16
CA MET A 129 -22.40 10.25 6.82
C MET A 129 -23.85 9.82 6.57
N GLY A 130 -24.03 8.60 6.06
CA GLY A 130 -25.34 8.01 5.79
C GLY A 130 -26.01 8.46 4.50
N ASP A 131 -25.36 9.29 3.67
CA ASP A 131 -25.83 9.59 2.32
C ASP A 131 -25.82 8.33 1.44
N GLU A 132 -26.81 8.23 0.55
CA GLU A 132 -26.80 7.25 -0.54
C GLU A 132 -26.22 7.88 -1.80
N VAL A 133 -25.15 7.28 -2.32
CA VAL A 133 -24.42 7.77 -3.49
C VAL A 133 -24.38 6.68 -4.55
N THR A 134 -24.75 7.02 -5.79
CA THR A 134 -24.58 6.13 -6.94
C THR A 134 -23.26 6.46 -7.63
N LEU A 135 -22.35 5.48 -7.71
CA LEU A 135 -21.14 5.56 -8.51
C LEU A 135 -21.40 4.96 -9.89
N LYS A 136 -21.31 5.76 -10.94
CA LYS A 136 -21.32 5.28 -12.33
C LYS A 136 -19.89 5.19 -12.83
N ILE A 137 -19.51 4.00 -13.28
CA ILE A 137 -18.17 3.72 -13.79
C ILE A 137 -18.27 3.52 -15.30
N ASP A 138 -17.64 4.40 -16.07
CA ASP A 138 -17.42 4.20 -17.50
C ASP A 138 -16.20 3.29 -17.68
N HIS A 139 -16.45 2.04 -18.05
CA HIS A 139 -15.40 1.03 -18.22
C HIS A 139 -14.47 1.26 -19.42
N ALA A 140 -14.89 2.06 -20.40
CA ALA A 140 -14.13 2.37 -21.60
C ALA A 140 -13.27 3.63 -21.40
N ALA A 141 -13.86 4.66 -20.80
CA ALA A 141 -13.15 5.90 -20.47
C ALA A 141 -12.39 5.84 -19.14
N ALA A 142 -12.56 4.77 -18.35
CA ALA A 142 -12.02 4.64 -16.99
C ALA A 142 -12.41 5.82 -16.08
N LYS A 143 -13.65 6.31 -16.23
CA LYS A 143 -14.17 7.49 -15.54
C LYS A 143 -15.15 7.09 -14.45
N VAL A 144 -15.13 7.78 -13.31
CA VAL A 144 -16.08 7.59 -12.21
C VAL A 144 -16.84 8.87 -11.97
N THR A 145 -18.18 8.80 -12.01
CA THR A 145 -19.06 9.93 -11.70
C THR A 145 -19.96 9.56 -10.52
N ALA A 146 -19.97 10.40 -9.49
CA ALA A 146 -20.77 10.21 -8.29
C ALA A 146 -22.06 11.05 -8.35
N PHE A 147 -23.18 10.43 -8.01
CA PHE A 147 -24.50 11.06 -7.98
C PHE A 147 -25.14 10.92 -6.60
N LYS A 148 -25.78 12.00 -6.13
CA LYS A 148 -26.64 12.01 -4.94
C LYS A 148 -28.00 12.59 -5.33
N ASN A 149 -29.09 11.89 -5.01
CA ASN A 149 -30.45 12.30 -5.39
C ASN A 149 -30.63 12.59 -6.90
N GLY A 150 -29.88 11.90 -7.76
CA GLY A 150 -29.90 12.09 -9.21
C GLY A 150 -29.03 13.25 -9.73
N GLU A 151 -28.46 14.07 -8.85
CA GLU A 151 -27.55 15.17 -9.22
C GLU A 151 -26.09 14.70 -9.17
N GLN A 152 -25.30 15.10 -10.16
CA GLN A 152 -23.86 14.84 -10.18
C GLN A 152 -23.16 15.70 -9.13
N ILE A 153 -22.48 15.05 -8.17
CA ILE A 153 -21.79 15.73 -7.07
C ILE A 153 -20.27 15.73 -7.20
N ALA A 154 -19.71 14.77 -7.96
CA ALA A 154 -18.28 14.68 -8.20
C ALA A 154 -17.98 13.82 -9.42
N GLU A 155 -16.78 13.98 -9.96
CA GLU A 155 -16.26 13.22 -11.08
C GLU A 155 -14.73 13.06 -10.94
N SER A 156 -14.21 11.92 -11.37
CA SER A 156 -12.78 11.64 -11.42
C SER A 156 -12.45 10.58 -12.47
N GLU A 157 -11.16 10.37 -12.71
CA GLU A 157 -10.62 9.28 -13.51
C GLU A 157 -10.04 8.21 -12.58
N LEU A 158 -10.22 6.94 -12.95
CA LEU A 158 -9.50 5.86 -12.30
C LEU A 158 -8.00 6.03 -12.58
N LYS A 159 -7.18 5.75 -11.56
CA LYS A 159 -5.72 5.80 -11.67
C LYS A 159 -5.19 5.00 -12.87
N THR A 160 -5.83 3.87 -13.16
CA THR A 160 -5.56 3.04 -14.33
C THR A 160 -6.82 2.29 -14.75
N PRO A 161 -7.08 2.10 -16.05
CA PRO A 161 -8.18 1.24 -16.49
C PRO A 161 -8.02 -0.22 -16.03
N VAL A 162 -6.79 -0.65 -15.74
CA VAL A 162 -6.49 -2.02 -15.28
C VAL A 162 -7.14 -2.32 -13.93
N LEU A 163 -7.41 -1.30 -13.09
CA LEU A 163 -8.09 -1.44 -11.80
C LEU A 163 -9.44 -2.16 -11.93
N LEU A 164 -10.13 -2.01 -13.07
CA LEU A 164 -11.38 -2.72 -13.36
C LEU A 164 -11.20 -4.24 -13.50
N ASP A 165 -10.08 -4.67 -14.05
CA ASP A 165 -9.73 -6.09 -14.12
C ASP A 165 -9.27 -6.61 -12.75
N GLU A 166 -8.62 -5.76 -11.95
CA GLU A 166 -8.13 -6.10 -10.60
C GLU A 166 -9.31 -6.38 -9.66
N VAL A 167 -10.28 -5.46 -9.60
CA VAL A 167 -11.51 -5.65 -8.82
C VAL A 167 -12.25 -6.91 -9.27
N ARG A 168 -12.40 -7.12 -10.59
CA ARG A 168 -13.04 -8.33 -11.13
C ARG A 168 -12.31 -9.62 -10.75
N ALA A 169 -10.99 -9.58 -10.61
CA ALA A 169 -10.18 -10.74 -10.23
C ALA A 169 -10.11 -10.98 -8.72
N GLY A 170 -10.81 -10.18 -7.90
CA GLY A 170 -10.68 -10.23 -6.44
C GLY A 170 -9.32 -9.73 -5.96
N GLY A 171 -8.69 -8.79 -6.69
CA GLY A 171 -7.44 -8.13 -6.32
C GLY A 171 -6.36 -8.17 -7.40
N ARG A 172 -5.48 -7.17 -7.36
CA ARG A 172 -4.36 -7.04 -8.31
C ARG A 172 -3.41 -8.22 -8.28
N ILE A 173 -3.09 -8.76 -7.10
CA ILE A 173 -2.22 -9.95 -6.95
C ILE A 173 -2.83 -11.14 -7.69
N ASN A 174 -4.12 -11.41 -7.49
CA ASN A 174 -4.84 -12.50 -8.15
C ASN A 174 -4.87 -12.31 -9.67
N LEU A 175 -5.09 -11.07 -10.14
CA LEU A 175 -5.04 -10.75 -11.56
C LEU A 175 -3.69 -11.07 -12.18
N ILE A 176 -2.58 -10.68 -11.54
CA ILE A 176 -1.23 -10.90 -12.08
C ILE A 176 -0.94 -12.40 -12.20
N ILE A 177 -1.25 -13.18 -11.16
CA ILE A 177 -1.06 -14.64 -11.17
C ILE A 177 -1.93 -15.28 -12.27
N GLY A 178 -3.22 -14.95 -12.33
CA GLY A 178 -4.14 -15.53 -13.31
C GLY A 178 -3.82 -15.13 -14.76
N ARG A 179 -3.41 -13.87 -14.97
CA ARG A 179 -2.96 -13.37 -16.27
C ARG A 179 -1.66 -14.07 -16.71
N GLY A 180 -0.70 -14.22 -15.81
CA GLY A 180 0.56 -14.93 -16.07
C GLY A 180 0.34 -16.41 -16.40
N LEU A 181 -0.55 -17.08 -15.67
CA LEU A 181 -0.95 -18.46 -15.97
C LEU A 181 -1.59 -18.56 -17.37
N THR A 182 -2.48 -17.63 -17.71
CA THR A 182 -3.11 -17.56 -19.04
C THR A 182 -2.07 -17.38 -20.14
N ALA A 183 -1.09 -16.49 -19.94
CA ALA A 183 -0.03 -16.26 -20.91
C ALA A 183 0.80 -17.52 -21.16
N LYS A 184 1.26 -18.20 -20.10
CA LYS A 184 2.03 -19.45 -20.20
C LYS A 184 1.24 -20.57 -20.91
N ALA A 185 -0.05 -20.71 -20.60
CA ALA A 185 -0.89 -21.70 -21.26
C ALA A 185 -1.03 -21.42 -22.76
N ARG A 186 -1.21 -20.16 -23.15
CA ARG A 186 -1.33 -19.76 -24.57
C ARG A 186 -0.03 -19.98 -25.33
N GLU A 187 1.11 -19.62 -24.74
CA GLU A 187 2.44 -19.88 -25.32
C GLU A 187 2.66 -21.38 -25.55
N ALA A 188 2.41 -22.22 -24.53
CA ALA A 188 2.55 -23.67 -24.65
C ALA A 188 1.61 -24.29 -25.72
N LEU A 189 0.46 -23.67 -25.97
CA LEU A 189 -0.49 -24.07 -27.01
C LEU A 189 -0.20 -23.45 -28.39
N GLY A 190 0.86 -22.62 -28.52
CA GLY A 190 1.17 -21.93 -29.77
C GLY A 190 0.15 -20.86 -30.17
N LEU A 191 -0.62 -20.34 -29.20
CA LEU A 191 -1.63 -19.30 -29.41
C LEU A 191 -1.02 -17.90 -29.25
N ALA A 192 -1.55 -16.93 -30.01
CA ALA A 192 -1.19 -15.52 -29.84
C ALA A 192 -1.50 -14.99 -28.42
N PRO A 193 -0.85 -13.93 -27.92
CA PRO A 193 -1.17 -13.31 -26.63
C PRO A 193 -2.66 -12.97 -26.47
N SER A 194 -3.16 -13.03 -25.23
CA SER A 194 -4.58 -12.76 -24.94
C SER A 194 -4.92 -11.29 -25.11
N THR A 195 -6.08 -10.99 -25.69
CA THR A 195 -6.67 -9.64 -25.77
C THR A 195 -7.78 -9.41 -24.74
N LEU A 196 -7.99 -10.35 -23.80
CA LEU A 196 -9.07 -10.29 -22.80
C LEU A 196 -8.78 -9.35 -21.63
N PHE A 197 -7.50 -9.08 -21.37
CA PHE A 197 -7.06 -8.22 -20.26
C PHE A 197 -6.76 -6.82 -20.78
N ARG A 198 -7.15 -5.82 -20.00
CA ARG A 198 -6.74 -4.44 -20.24
C ARG A 198 -5.22 -4.36 -20.13
N THR A 199 -4.63 -3.66 -21.10
CA THR A 199 -3.20 -3.41 -21.12
C THR A 199 -2.92 -2.04 -20.50
N PRO A 200 -1.81 -1.91 -19.75
CA PRO A 200 -1.35 -0.61 -19.29
C PRO A 200 -1.10 0.34 -20.46
N VAL A 201 -1.46 1.61 -20.30
CA VAL A 201 -1.19 2.63 -21.31
C VAL A 201 0.30 2.92 -21.32
N GLN A 202 0.93 2.80 -22.49
CA GLN A 202 2.32 3.23 -22.65
C GLN A 202 2.34 4.75 -22.86
N PRO A 203 3.00 5.51 -21.97
CA PRO A 203 3.11 6.96 -22.13
C PRO A 203 3.91 7.30 -23.39
N ALA A 204 3.57 8.43 -24.01
CA ALA A 204 4.25 8.90 -25.21
C ALA A 204 5.74 9.16 -24.96
N ASP A 205 6.58 8.91 -25.96
CA ASP A 205 7.98 9.29 -25.90
C ASP A 205 8.10 10.82 -25.93
N THR A 206 8.75 11.38 -24.90
CA THR A 206 8.97 12.82 -24.78
C THR A 206 10.28 13.28 -25.43
N GLY A 207 11.10 12.35 -25.93
CA GLY A 207 12.45 12.63 -26.44
C GLY A 207 13.43 13.09 -25.35
N LYS A 208 13.02 13.09 -24.07
CA LYS A 208 13.87 13.39 -22.91
C LYS A 208 14.42 12.10 -22.31
N GLY A 209 15.59 12.22 -21.68
CA GLY A 209 16.21 11.13 -20.92
C GLY A 209 15.46 10.79 -19.62
N PHE A 210 16.05 9.86 -18.85
CA PHE A 210 15.45 9.30 -17.64
C PHE A 210 16.11 9.82 -16.36
N THR A 211 15.31 9.96 -15.29
CA THR A 211 15.80 10.26 -13.94
C THR A 211 16.51 9.05 -13.32
N LEU A 212 17.12 9.21 -12.13
CA LEU A 212 17.83 8.11 -11.48
C LEU A 212 16.87 6.99 -11.09
N ALA A 213 15.73 7.35 -10.48
CA ALA A 213 14.70 6.39 -10.12
C ALA A 213 14.17 5.60 -11.33
N GLN A 214 13.91 6.30 -12.45
CA GLN A 214 13.45 5.69 -13.69
C GLN A 214 14.45 4.68 -14.26
N LYS A 215 15.75 4.98 -14.19
CA LYS A 215 16.83 4.08 -14.61
C LYS A 215 16.95 2.87 -13.69
N MET A 216 16.89 3.07 -12.37
CA MET A 216 16.94 1.97 -11.39
C MET A 216 15.80 0.97 -11.62
N VAL A 217 14.57 1.47 -11.80
CA VAL A 217 13.40 0.61 -12.10
C VAL A 217 13.55 -0.04 -13.48
N GLY A 218 13.96 0.70 -14.50
CA GLY A 218 14.19 0.14 -15.85
C GLY A 218 15.20 -0.99 -15.86
N ARG A 219 16.32 -0.83 -15.15
CA ARG A 219 17.33 -1.88 -14.97
C ARG A 219 16.74 -3.12 -14.30
N ALA A 220 15.93 -2.95 -13.25
CA ALA A 220 15.28 -4.06 -12.56
C ALA A 220 14.22 -4.77 -13.43
N CYS A 221 13.70 -4.10 -14.46
CA CYS A 221 12.83 -4.70 -15.48
C CYS A 221 13.61 -5.28 -16.68
N GLY A 222 14.95 -5.29 -16.64
CA GLY A 222 15.79 -5.84 -17.70
C GLY A 222 15.99 -4.95 -18.93
N LEU A 223 15.67 -3.65 -18.84
CA LEU A 223 15.95 -2.71 -19.92
C LEU A 223 17.47 -2.46 -20.08
N PRO A 224 17.94 -2.17 -21.31
CA PRO A 224 19.35 -1.83 -21.55
C PRO A 224 19.84 -0.64 -20.72
N GLU A 225 21.15 -0.58 -20.47
CA GLU A 225 21.76 0.54 -19.75
C GLU A 225 21.44 1.89 -20.41
N GLY A 226 21.10 2.88 -19.59
CA GLY A 226 20.67 4.20 -20.04
C GLY A 226 19.18 4.33 -20.36
N GLN A 227 18.44 3.23 -20.46
CA GLN A 227 16.97 3.22 -20.56
C GLN A 227 16.31 3.26 -19.18
N GLY A 228 15.02 3.56 -19.13
CA GLY A 228 14.25 3.66 -17.89
C GLY A 228 12.75 3.46 -18.11
N ILE A 229 12.00 3.39 -17.01
CA ILE A 229 10.53 3.33 -17.05
C ILE A 229 9.97 4.75 -16.93
N ARG A 230 9.05 5.13 -17.82
CA ARG A 230 8.38 6.44 -17.79
C ARG A 230 7.22 6.44 -16.76
N PRO A 231 6.85 7.58 -16.17
CA PRO A 231 5.71 7.66 -15.27
C PRO A 231 4.41 7.20 -15.96
N GLY A 232 3.56 6.50 -15.21
CA GLY A 232 2.32 5.89 -15.71
C GLY A 232 2.50 4.53 -16.38
N THR A 233 3.74 4.13 -16.71
CA THR A 233 4.01 2.78 -17.21
C THR A 233 3.90 1.75 -16.09
N TYR A 234 3.05 0.74 -16.27
CA TYR A 234 3.08 -0.46 -15.46
C TYR A 234 4.35 -1.27 -15.76
N CYS A 235 5.00 -1.74 -14.71
CA CYS A 235 6.19 -2.58 -14.80
C CYS A 235 6.25 -3.56 -13.62
N GLU A 236 7.09 -4.59 -13.75
CA GLU A 236 7.30 -5.63 -12.74
C GLU A 236 8.80 -5.73 -12.42
N PRO A 237 9.40 -4.74 -11.72
CA PRO A 237 10.81 -4.78 -11.37
C PRO A 237 11.16 -6.00 -10.53
N LYS A 238 12.35 -6.57 -10.78
CA LYS A 238 12.97 -7.59 -9.90
C LYS A 238 13.19 -7.01 -8.50
N MET A 239 12.73 -7.73 -7.49
CA MET A 239 12.94 -7.42 -6.07
C MET A 239 14.24 -8.07 -5.58
N THR A 240 15.28 -7.25 -5.42
CA THR A 240 16.58 -7.71 -4.92
C THR A 240 16.58 -7.84 -3.40
N THR A 241 15.90 -6.94 -2.69
CA THR A 241 15.86 -6.94 -1.23
C THR A 241 14.45 -6.69 -0.72
N VAL A 242 13.99 -7.56 0.18
CA VAL A 242 12.67 -7.47 0.83
C VAL A 242 12.83 -7.44 2.35
N GLY A 243 12.33 -6.39 2.99
CA GLY A 243 12.34 -6.23 4.45
C GLY A 243 11.03 -6.64 5.12
N SER A 244 11.11 -7.27 6.30
CA SER A 244 9.98 -7.60 7.17
C SER A 244 10.32 -7.31 8.64
N GLN A 245 9.33 -6.82 9.40
CA GLN A 245 9.43 -6.53 10.84
C GLN A 245 8.35 -7.26 11.63
N ASP A 246 8.42 -7.24 12.94
CA ASP A 246 7.71 -8.13 13.85
C ASP A 246 6.23 -7.77 14.15
N THR A 247 5.77 -6.58 13.78
CA THR A 247 4.35 -6.17 13.89
C THR A 247 3.56 -6.30 12.58
N THR A 248 4.24 -6.42 11.45
CA THR A 248 3.65 -6.76 10.14
C THR A 248 4.01 -8.18 9.69
N GLY A 249 5.06 -8.77 10.26
CA GLY A 249 5.57 -10.10 9.97
C GLY A 249 4.54 -11.21 10.14
N PRO A 250 3.75 -11.24 11.24
CA PRO A 250 2.67 -12.23 11.39
C PRO A 250 1.62 -12.18 10.27
N MET A 251 1.21 -10.98 9.82
CA MET A 251 0.31 -10.86 8.67
C MET A 251 1.00 -11.31 7.39
N THR A 252 2.25 -10.89 7.17
CA THR A 252 3.04 -11.29 5.98
C THR A 252 3.24 -12.80 5.91
N ARG A 253 3.46 -13.47 7.06
CA ARG A 253 3.49 -14.93 7.18
C ARG A 253 2.18 -15.55 6.70
N ASP A 254 1.04 -15.00 7.09
CA ASP A 254 -0.26 -15.56 6.72
C ASP A 254 -0.58 -15.30 5.24
N GLU A 255 -0.25 -14.13 4.69
CA GLU A 255 -0.34 -13.89 3.23
C GLU A 255 0.61 -14.81 2.43
N LEU A 256 1.80 -15.14 2.95
CA LEU A 256 2.71 -16.11 2.34
C LEU A 256 2.13 -17.54 2.34
N LYS A 257 1.36 -17.91 3.37
CA LYS A 257 0.66 -19.21 3.39
C LYS A 257 -0.44 -19.26 2.34
N ASP A 258 -1.21 -18.18 2.20
CA ASP A 258 -2.30 -18.08 1.23
C ASP A 258 -1.77 -18.13 -0.21
N LEU A 259 -0.59 -17.56 -0.45
CA LEU A 259 0.14 -17.67 -1.72
C LEU A 259 0.84 -19.02 -1.94
N ALA A 260 0.67 -19.99 -1.03
CA ALA A 260 1.35 -21.29 -1.04
C ALA A 260 2.89 -21.18 -1.16
N CYS A 261 3.48 -20.13 -0.58
CA CYS A 261 4.91 -19.88 -0.67
C CYS A 261 5.71 -20.86 0.22
N LEU A 262 6.46 -21.75 -0.44
CA LEU A 262 7.37 -22.72 0.20
C LEU A 262 8.84 -22.29 0.19
N GLY A 263 9.19 -21.28 -0.61
CA GLY A 263 10.53 -20.71 -0.69
C GLY A 263 10.48 -19.34 -1.34
N PHE A 264 11.40 -18.45 -0.96
CA PHE A 264 11.47 -17.12 -1.55
C PHE A 264 12.21 -17.14 -2.90
N SER A 265 11.72 -16.36 -3.85
CA SER A 265 12.38 -16.12 -5.14
C SER A 265 13.10 -14.78 -5.19
N ALA A 266 12.80 -13.85 -4.27
CA ALA A 266 13.59 -12.64 -4.09
C ALA A 266 14.99 -12.98 -3.58
N ASP A 267 16.02 -12.29 -4.07
CA ASP A 267 17.44 -12.61 -3.77
C ASP A 267 17.74 -12.53 -2.26
N LEU A 268 17.14 -11.58 -1.54
CA LEU A 268 17.25 -11.45 -0.09
C LEU A 268 15.90 -11.08 0.53
N VAL A 269 15.48 -11.86 1.53
CA VAL A 269 14.35 -11.54 2.42
C VAL A 269 14.87 -11.49 3.85
N MET A 270 14.67 -10.39 4.57
CA MET A 270 15.14 -10.22 5.95
C MET A 270 13.99 -9.94 6.92
N GLN A 271 13.93 -10.69 8.02
CA GLN A 271 13.01 -10.49 9.14
C GLN A 271 13.74 -9.91 10.35
N SER A 272 13.12 -8.92 11.01
CA SER A 272 13.63 -8.31 12.26
C SER A 272 12.65 -8.44 13.43
N PHE A 273 13.14 -8.21 14.66
CA PHE A 273 12.35 -8.22 15.89
C PHE A 273 12.62 -6.95 16.69
N CYS A 274 12.11 -5.82 16.23
CA CYS A 274 12.50 -4.50 16.72
C CYS A 274 11.36 -3.70 17.37
N HIS A 275 10.10 -4.02 17.09
CA HIS A 275 8.94 -3.29 17.60
C HIS A 275 8.38 -3.90 18.89
N THR A 276 8.59 -5.19 19.10
CA THR A 276 8.01 -5.95 20.23
C THR A 276 9.05 -6.45 21.24
N ALA A 277 10.34 -6.28 20.95
CA ALA A 277 11.41 -6.90 21.74
C ALA A 277 11.62 -6.29 23.13
N ALA A 278 11.32 -5.01 23.33
CA ALA A 278 11.61 -4.32 24.60
C ALA A 278 10.70 -4.78 25.75
N TYR A 279 9.41 -4.95 25.47
CA TYR A 279 8.38 -5.31 26.45
C TYR A 279 7.39 -6.31 25.84
N PRO A 280 7.83 -7.55 25.55
CA PRO A 280 7.02 -8.50 24.79
C PRO A 280 5.81 -8.98 25.62
N LYS A 281 4.62 -8.95 25.01
CA LYS A 281 3.45 -9.68 25.52
C LYS A 281 3.65 -11.19 25.29
N PRO A 282 2.90 -12.08 25.98
CA PRO A 282 3.01 -13.52 25.76
C PRO A 282 2.86 -13.96 24.28
N VAL A 283 1.98 -13.30 23.52
CA VAL A 283 1.81 -13.54 22.08
C VAL A 283 3.02 -13.08 21.26
N ASP A 284 3.70 -12.00 21.68
CA ASP A 284 4.93 -11.54 21.03
C ASP A 284 6.06 -12.55 21.25
N VAL A 285 6.16 -13.13 22.45
CA VAL A 285 7.14 -14.20 22.74
C VAL A 285 6.91 -15.43 21.85
N GLN A 286 5.65 -15.86 21.68
CA GLN A 286 5.31 -16.96 20.76
C GLN A 286 5.69 -16.64 19.31
N MET A 287 5.43 -15.41 18.87
CA MET A 287 5.82 -14.93 17.54
C MET A 287 7.35 -14.93 17.38
N GLN A 288 8.10 -14.47 18.38
CA GLN A 288 9.57 -14.47 18.38
C GLN A 288 10.17 -15.88 18.32
N HIS A 289 9.46 -16.91 18.79
CA HIS A 289 9.89 -18.31 18.70
C HIS A 289 9.51 -19.00 17.39
N THR A 290 8.49 -18.53 16.68
CA THR A 290 7.94 -19.24 15.51
C THR A 290 8.24 -18.56 14.17
N LEU A 291 8.32 -17.22 14.15
CA LEU A 291 8.57 -16.47 12.93
C LEU A 291 10.00 -16.65 12.36
N PRO A 292 11.07 -16.79 13.17
CA PRO A 292 12.41 -17.04 12.63
C PRO A 292 12.47 -18.28 11.72
N ASP A 293 12.00 -19.43 12.22
CA ASP A 293 12.04 -20.69 11.48
C ASP A 293 11.15 -20.63 10.23
N PHE A 294 10.01 -19.95 10.31
CA PHE A 294 9.14 -19.75 9.15
C PHE A 294 9.88 -19.04 8.00
N ILE A 295 10.68 -18.02 8.33
CA ILE A 295 11.46 -17.22 7.36
C ILE A 295 12.69 -18.00 6.88
N MET A 296 13.46 -18.59 7.79
CA MET A 296 14.70 -19.30 7.45
C MET A 296 14.44 -20.55 6.60
N ASN A 297 13.36 -21.30 6.87
CA ASN A 297 12.98 -22.46 6.06
C ASN A 297 12.57 -22.10 4.62
N ARG A 298 12.39 -20.81 4.32
CA ARG A 298 12.12 -20.28 2.97
C ARG A 298 13.33 -19.63 2.32
N GLY A 299 14.52 -19.72 2.95
CA GLY A 299 15.76 -19.09 2.48
C GLY A 299 15.97 -17.65 2.93
N GLY A 300 15.13 -17.14 3.84
CA GLY A 300 15.28 -15.79 4.38
C GLY A 300 16.28 -15.69 5.53
N VAL A 301 16.73 -14.46 5.81
CA VAL A 301 17.57 -14.11 6.95
C VAL A 301 16.66 -13.67 8.11
N SER A 302 16.85 -14.24 9.30
CA SER A 302 16.16 -13.82 10.51
C SER A 302 17.14 -13.20 11.50
N LEU A 303 16.91 -11.95 11.90
CA LEU A 303 17.55 -11.36 13.06
C LEU A 303 16.94 -11.92 14.36
N ARG A 304 17.43 -11.46 15.51
CA ARG A 304 16.98 -11.86 16.84
C ARG A 304 16.40 -10.68 17.63
N PRO A 305 15.49 -10.93 18.59
CA PRO A 305 15.09 -9.91 19.56
C PRO A 305 16.32 -9.32 20.26
N GLY A 306 16.44 -7.99 20.24
CA GLY A 306 17.59 -7.27 20.79
C GLY A 306 18.65 -6.81 19.77
N ASP A 307 18.62 -7.33 18.54
CA ASP A 307 19.58 -6.90 17.49
C ASP A 307 19.35 -5.45 17.04
N GLY A 308 18.13 -4.93 17.18
CA GLY A 308 17.78 -3.54 16.92
C GLY A 308 16.96 -3.32 15.65
N ILE A 309 16.85 -2.05 15.25
CA ILE A 309 15.90 -1.56 14.24
C ILE A 309 16.14 -2.21 12.86
N ILE A 310 15.07 -2.67 12.22
CA ILE A 310 15.07 -3.28 10.88
C ILE A 310 15.98 -2.55 9.87
N HIS A 311 15.78 -1.24 9.69
CA HIS A 311 16.46 -0.47 8.64
C HIS A 311 17.95 -0.29 8.93
N SER A 312 18.37 -0.32 10.19
CA SER A 312 19.79 -0.34 10.54
C SER A 312 20.48 -1.58 9.98
N TRP A 313 19.82 -2.73 10.00
CA TRP A 313 20.37 -3.98 9.49
C TRP A 313 20.16 -4.13 7.98
N LEU A 314 18.92 -3.91 7.51
CA LEU A 314 18.54 -4.06 6.11
C LEU A 314 19.42 -3.19 5.20
N ASN A 315 19.68 -1.94 5.59
CA ASN A 315 20.48 -1.00 4.79
C ASN A 315 21.93 -1.45 4.58
N ARG A 316 22.45 -2.34 5.45
CA ARG A 316 23.79 -2.92 5.31
C ARG A 316 23.85 -4.14 4.39
N MET A 317 22.70 -4.61 3.93
CA MET A 317 22.55 -5.78 3.06
C MET A 317 22.13 -5.40 1.63
N LEU A 318 22.02 -4.09 1.34
CA LEU A 318 21.58 -3.60 0.04
C LEU A 318 22.69 -3.65 -1.00
N LEU A 319 22.30 -3.88 -2.25
CA LEU A 319 23.15 -3.69 -3.41
C LEU A 319 22.83 -2.34 -4.08
N PRO A 320 23.85 -1.52 -4.43
CA PRO A 320 23.62 -0.26 -5.13
C PRO A 320 22.80 -0.43 -6.42
N ASP A 321 21.99 0.57 -6.74
CA ASP A 321 21.20 0.68 -7.98
C ASP A 321 20.23 -0.49 -8.23
N THR A 322 19.84 -1.20 -7.16
CA THR A 322 18.81 -2.25 -7.20
C THR A 322 17.49 -1.77 -6.61
N VAL A 323 16.43 -2.53 -6.87
CA VAL A 323 15.06 -2.23 -6.41
C VAL A 323 14.66 -3.22 -5.33
N GLY A 324 13.89 -2.75 -4.34
CA GLY A 324 13.29 -3.63 -3.33
C GLY A 324 12.01 -3.08 -2.71
N THR A 325 11.55 -3.77 -1.67
CA THR A 325 10.34 -3.42 -0.93
C THR A 325 10.46 -3.82 0.54
N GLY A 326 9.45 -3.51 1.34
CA GLY A 326 9.35 -4.02 2.70
C GLY A 326 8.02 -3.72 3.37
N GLY A 327 7.67 -4.58 4.32
CA GLY A 327 6.46 -4.50 5.16
C GLY A 327 6.55 -3.42 6.23
N ASP A 328 7.15 -2.28 5.90
CA ASP A 328 7.34 -1.13 6.78
C ASP A 328 7.42 0.15 5.96
N SER A 329 6.64 1.18 6.32
CA SER A 329 6.56 2.43 5.57
C SER A 329 7.86 3.23 5.54
N HIS A 330 8.82 2.94 6.43
CA HIS A 330 10.14 3.55 6.45
C HIS A 330 11.20 2.71 5.71
N THR A 331 10.79 1.67 4.97
CA THR A 331 11.68 0.97 4.03
C THR A 331 12.05 1.91 2.87
N ARG A 332 13.03 2.78 3.11
CA ARG A 332 13.52 3.83 2.20
C ARG A 332 15.02 3.64 2.04
N PHE A 333 15.40 2.88 1.01
CA PHE A 333 16.78 2.48 0.81
C PHE A 333 17.68 3.71 0.59
N PRO A 334 18.82 3.82 1.30
CA PRO A 334 19.79 4.89 1.07
C PRO A 334 20.64 4.68 -0.19
N ILE A 335 20.69 3.44 -0.71
CA ILE A 335 21.33 3.07 -1.98
C ILE A 335 20.37 2.18 -2.77
N GLY A 336 20.19 2.45 -4.07
CA GLY A 336 19.08 1.89 -4.83
C GLY A 336 17.74 2.58 -4.51
N ILE A 337 16.62 1.90 -4.73
CA ILE A 337 15.28 2.43 -4.47
C ILE A 337 14.35 1.36 -3.91
N SER A 338 13.45 1.77 -3.01
CA SER A 338 12.44 0.87 -2.45
C SER A 338 11.04 1.48 -2.47
N PHE A 339 10.05 0.63 -2.71
CA PHE A 339 8.63 0.99 -2.63
C PHE A 339 7.97 0.16 -1.52
N PRO A 340 7.76 0.73 -0.31
CA PRO A 340 7.08 0.02 0.77
C PRO A 340 5.67 -0.40 0.39
N ALA A 341 5.22 -1.49 0.99
CA ALA A 341 3.90 -2.02 0.73
C ALA A 341 3.29 -2.70 1.95
N GLY A 342 1.99 -2.99 1.86
CA GLY A 342 1.29 -3.84 2.82
C GLY A 342 1.74 -5.31 2.73
N SER A 343 1.42 -6.09 3.75
CA SER A 343 1.85 -7.50 3.88
C SER A 343 1.53 -8.39 2.68
N GLY A 344 0.42 -8.15 1.96
CA GLY A 344 0.04 -8.94 0.78
C GLY A 344 1.04 -8.78 -0.36
N LEU A 345 1.36 -7.54 -0.72
CA LEU A 345 2.32 -7.28 -1.79
C LEU A 345 3.75 -7.66 -1.40
N VAL A 346 4.11 -7.51 -0.13
CA VAL A 346 5.41 -7.95 0.40
C VAL A 346 5.54 -9.46 0.32
N ALA A 347 4.48 -10.20 0.66
CA ALA A 347 4.43 -11.65 0.50
C ALA A 347 4.58 -12.06 -0.97
N PHE A 348 3.85 -11.40 -1.88
CA PHE A 348 3.96 -11.62 -3.31
C PHE A 348 5.39 -11.36 -3.82
N ALA A 349 5.98 -10.24 -3.44
CA ALA A 349 7.34 -9.84 -3.81
C ALA A 349 8.39 -10.85 -3.33
N ALA A 350 8.29 -11.29 -2.07
CA ALA A 350 9.19 -12.30 -1.52
C ALA A 350 9.04 -13.65 -2.24
N ALA A 351 7.80 -14.08 -2.52
CA ALA A 351 7.50 -15.37 -3.14
C ALA A 351 7.91 -15.44 -4.61
N THR A 352 7.67 -14.37 -5.37
CA THR A 352 7.85 -14.37 -6.84
C THR A 352 9.13 -13.67 -7.31
N GLY A 353 9.76 -12.87 -6.46
CA GLY A 353 10.97 -12.10 -6.80
C GLY A 353 10.70 -10.88 -7.67
N VAL A 354 9.43 -10.51 -7.90
CA VAL A 354 9.02 -9.32 -8.66
C VAL A 354 7.89 -8.59 -7.93
N MET A 355 7.66 -7.32 -8.25
CA MET A 355 6.58 -6.53 -7.65
C MET A 355 5.88 -5.69 -8.72
N PRO A 356 4.54 -5.72 -8.82
CA PRO A 356 3.82 -4.83 -9.71
C PRO A 356 3.97 -3.38 -9.27
N LEU A 357 4.19 -2.50 -10.25
CA LEU A 357 4.39 -1.08 -10.03
C LEU A 357 3.85 -0.28 -11.21
N ASP A 358 2.85 0.56 -10.97
CA ASP A 358 2.57 1.70 -11.84
C ASP A 358 3.59 2.78 -11.51
N MET A 359 4.53 3.03 -12.43
CA MET A 359 5.66 3.92 -12.18
C MET A 359 5.17 5.33 -11.81
N PRO A 360 5.46 5.82 -10.59
CA PRO A 360 5.00 7.14 -10.19
C PRO A 360 5.77 8.27 -10.90
N GLU A 361 5.19 9.45 -10.91
CA GLU A 361 5.94 10.68 -11.23
C GLU A 361 7.01 10.96 -10.18
N SER A 362 8.01 11.79 -10.52
CA SER A 362 9.07 12.22 -9.61
C SER A 362 8.98 13.70 -9.25
N VAL A 363 9.45 14.06 -8.06
CA VAL A 363 9.68 15.43 -7.58
C VAL A 363 11.16 15.56 -7.24
N LEU A 364 11.86 16.50 -7.89
CA LEU A 364 13.26 16.79 -7.60
C LEU A 364 13.36 17.85 -6.51
N VAL A 365 14.09 17.54 -5.44
CA VAL A 365 14.52 18.51 -4.42
C VAL A 365 16.03 18.66 -4.50
N LYS A 366 16.49 19.87 -4.83
CA LYS A 366 17.92 20.15 -5.00
C LYS A 366 18.43 21.13 -3.95
N PHE A 367 19.33 20.70 -3.09
CA PHE A 367 20.02 21.57 -2.14
C PHE A 367 21.22 22.26 -2.81
N LYS A 368 21.45 23.53 -2.49
CA LYS A 368 22.61 24.30 -2.99
C LYS A 368 23.19 25.16 -1.86
N GLY A 369 24.52 25.26 -1.81
CA GLY A 369 25.25 26.09 -0.85
C GLY A 369 26.03 25.28 0.19
N LYS A 370 26.32 25.89 1.33
CA LYS A 370 27.06 25.29 2.46
C LYS A 370 26.20 25.31 3.71
N MET A 371 26.12 24.18 4.42
CA MET A 371 25.44 24.10 5.72
C MET A 371 26.02 25.13 6.69
N GLN A 372 25.16 25.91 7.33
CA GLN A 372 25.55 26.90 8.31
C GLN A 372 25.97 26.22 9.64
N PRO A 373 26.80 26.88 10.47
CA PRO A 373 27.14 26.36 11.79
C PRO A 373 25.88 26.08 12.62
N GLY A 374 25.83 24.90 13.26
CA GLY A 374 24.69 24.47 14.08
C GLY A 374 23.53 23.81 13.30
N ILE A 375 23.52 23.91 11.97
CA ILE A 375 22.54 23.20 11.13
C ILE A 375 22.98 21.75 10.91
N THR A 376 22.03 20.83 11.10
CA THR A 376 22.20 19.39 10.94
C THR A 376 21.50 18.87 9.68
N LEU A 377 21.79 17.63 9.29
CA LEU A 377 21.06 16.98 8.21
C LEU A 377 19.57 16.83 8.51
N ARG A 378 19.19 16.71 9.79
CA ARG A 378 17.78 16.64 10.19
C ARG A 378 17.04 17.94 9.90
N ASP A 379 17.71 19.08 10.06
CA ASP A 379 17.14 20.38 9.71
C ASP A 379 16.90 20.48 8.20
N LEU A 380 17.77 19.91 7.36
CA LEU A 380 17.55 19.83 5.91
C LEU A 380 16.35 18.96 5.57
N VAL A 381 16.14 17.83 6.27
CA VAL A 381 14.92 17.01 6.11
C VAL A 381 13.67 17.81 6.41
N HIS A 382 13.68 18.63 7.48
CA HIS A 382 12.56 19.49 7.85
C HIS A 382 12.42 20.74 6.98
N ALA A 383 13.49 21.15 6.31
CA ALA A 383 13.45 22.25 5.34
C ALA A 383 12.59 21.90 4.12
N ILE A 384 12.58 20.63 3.69
CA ILE A 384 11.76 20.19 2.53
C ILE A 384 10.27 20.56 2.70
N PRO A 385 9.56 20.09 3.74
CA PRO A 385 8.16 20.47 3.93
C PRO A 385 8.00 21.97 4.25
N TYR A 386 8.96 22.59 4.94
CA TYR A 386 8.91 24.03 5.23
C TYR A 386 8.89 24.87 3.94
N TYR A 387 9.79 24.60 2.99
CA TYR A 387 9.84 25.31 1.72
C TYR A 387 8.65 24.97 0.82
N ALA A 388 8.19 23.71 0.78
CA ALA A 388 6.98 23.35 0.03
C ALA A 388 5.73 24.07 0.55
N ILE A 389 5.61 24.28 1.88
CA ILE A 389 4.54 25.10 2.45
C ILE A 389 4.68 26.57 2.02
N LYS A 390 5.89 27.10 2.05
CA LYS A 390 6.18 28.48 1.66
C LYS A 390 5.85 28.75 0.19
N GLU A 391 6.07 27.76 -0.69
CA GLU A 391 5.79 27.84 -2.13
C GLU A 391 4.32 27.51 -2.47
N GLY A 392 3.55 27.00 -1.52
CA GLY A 392 2.13 26.66 -1.70
C GLY A 392 1.87 25.26 -2.27
N ASP A 393 2.92 24.44 -2.38
CA ASP A 393 2.88 23.06 -2.88
C ASP A 393 2.49 22.02 -1.82
N LEU A 394 2.49 22.42 -0.55
CA LEU A 394 2.07 21.62 0.59
C LEU A 394 1.19 22.44 1.55
N THR A 395 0.05 21.90 1.97
CA THR A 395 -0.80 22.50 3.01
C THR A 395 -0.82 21.67 4.28
N VAL A 396 -0.98 22.35 5.42
CA VAL A 396 -1.18 21.71 6.74
C VAL A 396 -2.64 21.25 6.91
N GLU A 397 -3.58 22.04 6.42
CA GLU A 397 -5.03 21.75 6.45
C GLU A 397 -5.34 20.40 5.80
N LYS A 398 -6.25 19.63 6.43
CA LYS A 398 -6.61 18.27 6.01
C LYS A 398 -7.66 18.30 4.91
N LYS A 399 -8.68 19.15 5.05
CA LYS A 399 -9.70 19.31 4.03
C LYS A 399 -9.09 19.95 2.78
N GLY A 400 -9.25 19.31 1.63
CA GLY A 400 -8.66 19.81 0.36
C GLY A 400 -7.12 19.85 0.36
N LYS A 401 -6.46 18.94 1.08
CA LYS A 401 -5.00 18.92 1.28
C LYS A 401 -4.23 18.94 -0.05
N LYS A 402 -3.36 19.93 -0.22
CA LYS A 402 -2.32 19.94 -1.26
C LYS A 402 -1.06 19.27 -0.75
N ASN A 403 -0.47 18.42 -1.56
CA ASN A 403 0.78 17.74 -1.23
C ASN A 403 1.47 17.26 -2.51
N ILE A 404 2.43 18.04 -3.00
CA ILE A 404 3.21 17.71 -4.21
C ILE A 404 3.94 16.36 -4.11
N PHE A 405 4.27 15.90 -2.89
CA PHE A 405 5.00 14.65 -2.69
C PHE A 405 4.09 13.40 -2.67
N SER A 406 2.77 13.57 -2.52
CA SER A 406 1.84 12.45 -2.38
C SER A 406 1.76 11.65 -3.67
N GLY A 407 2.10 10.35 -3.61
CA GLY A 407 2.03 9.48 -4.79
C GLY A 407 3.18 9.65 -5.77
N ARG A 408 4.28 10.28 -5.37
CA ARG A 408 5.43 10.55 -6.22
C ARG A 408 6.72 10.02 -5.61
N ILE A 409 7.74 9.82 -6.44
CA ILE A 409 9.11 9.53 -6.01
C ILE A 409 9.77 10.87 -5.66
N LEU A 410 10.32 10.98 -4.45
CA LEU A 410 11.14 12.12 -4.05
C LEU A 410 12.61 11.83 -4.43
N GLU A 411 13.15 12.56 -5.39
CA GLU A 411 14.56 12.49 -5.80
C GLU A 411 15.31 13.69 -5.19
N ILE A 412 16.41 13.45 -4.48
CA ILE A 412 17.17 14.48 -3.76
C ILE A 412 18.58 14.59 -4.35
N ASP A 413 19.01 15.81 -4.66
CA ASP A 413 20.33 16.17 -5.22
C ASP A 413 21.03 17.26 -4.40
#